data_AF-A0AAU9J0Q8-F1
#
_entry.id   AF-A0AAU9J0Q8-F1
#
_cell.length_a   1.000
_cell.length_b   1.000
_cell.length_c   1.000
_cell.angle_alpha   90.00
_cell.angle_beta   90.00
_cell.angle_gamma   90.00
#
_symmetry.space_group_name_H-M   'P 1'
#
loop_
_entity.id
_entity.type
_entity.pdbx_description
1 polymer ?
#
loop_
_entity_poly.entity_id
_entity_poly.type
_entity_poly.pdbx_seq_one_letter_code
_entity_poly.pdbx_strand_id
1 'polypeptide(L)'
;MTKLSLATILSYLGTFWLGILCCQATVSLAASLYALLSSSNDCEDPVRAWLIVQASVIPGLLLIYLFTKRIGLAFWILFCVTWAALGTSWAIDGDCSDDYPEGYTAAGVLIITDYTLLGFVVAAGCVFGISVCIGQGLLSEYEEVK
;
A
#
# COMPACT_ATOMS: atom_id res chain seq x y z
N MET A 1 6.60 24.15 27.16
CA MET A 1 7.05 23.19 26.13
C MET A 1 6.71 21.78 26.60
N THR A 2 5.65 21.18 26.08
CA THR A 2 5.27 19.80 26.38
C THR A 2 6.33 18.88 25.76
N LYS A 3 7.04 18.12 26.60
CA LYS A 3 7.97 17.08 26.13
C LYS A 3 7.13 15.99 25.46
N LEU A 4 7.05 16.03 24.13
CA LEU A 4 6.37 15.00 23.35
C LEU A 4 7.15 13.69 23.57
N SER A 5 6.52 12.71 24.21
CA SER A 5 7.19 11.44 24.50
C SER A 5 7.31 10.60 23.22
N LEU A 6 8.37 9.80 23.11
CA LEU A 6 8.57 8.87 21.99
C LEU A 6 7.35 7.94 21.80
N ALA A 7 6.73 7.50 22.90
CA ALA A 7 5.53 6.67 22.87
C ALA A 7 4.33 7.40 22.22
N THR A 8 4.20 8.71 22.46
CA THR A 8 3.18 9.56 21.84
C THR A 8 3.41 9.70 20.34
N ILE A 9 4.66 9.90 19.91
CA ILE A 9 5.04 9.99 18.48
C ILE A 9 4.73 8.67 17.76
N LEU A 10 5.11 7.54 18.36
CA LEU A 10 4.85 6.21 17.79
C LEU A 10 3.35 5.90 17.69
N SER A 11 2.56 6.36 18.66
CA SER A 11 1.09 6.23 18.63
C SER A 11 0.44 7.03 17.51
N TYR A 12 0.87 8.29 17.32
CA TYR A 12 0.40 9.12 16.20
C TYR A 12 0.79 8.54 14.85
N LEU A 13 2.02 8.05 14.72
CA LEU A 13 2.49 7.40 13.49
C LEU A 13 1.67 6.14 13.18
N GLY A 14 1.37 5.31 14.19
CA GLY A 14 0.53 4.14 14.02
C GLY A 14 -0.91 4.46 13.57
N THR A 15 -1.52 5.50 14.15
CA THR A 15 -2.86 5.97 13.77
C THR A 15 -2.87 6.53 12.35
N PHE A 16 -1.84 7.29 11.98
CA PHE A 16 -1.67 7.83 10.64
C PHE A 16 -1.58 6.72 9.58
N TRP A 17 -0.74 5.70 9.82
CA TRP A 17 -0.63 4.54 8.93
C TRP A 17 -1.94 3.75 8.82
N LEU A 18 -2.64 3.55 9.94
CA LEU A 18 -3.97 2.92 9.90
C LEU A 18 -4.94 3.71 9.01
N GLY A 19 -4.95 5.04 9.10
CA GLY A 19 -5.76 5.89 8.23
C GLY A 19 -5.44 5.69 6.75
N ILE A 20 -4.16 5.71 6.38
CA ILE A 20 -3.72 5.48 4.99
C ILE A 20 -4.17 4.11 4.48
N LEU A 21 -3.96 3.05 5.27
CA LEU A 21 -4.32 1.69 4.88
C LEU A 21 -5.85 1.54 4.74
N CYS A 22 -6.64 2.15 5.62
CA CYS A 22 -8.09 2.15 5.49
C CYS A 22 -8.55 2.89 4.22
N CYS A 23 -7.95 4.02 3.88
CA CYS A 23 -8.24 4.74 2.64
C CYS A 23 -7.89 3.89 1.41
N GLN A 24 -6.69 3.31 1.35
CA GLN A 24 -6.27 2.46 0.24
C GLN A 24 -7.18 1.23 0.11
N ALA A 25 -7.54 0.57 1.22
CA ALA A 25 -8.44 -0.57 1.23
C ALA A 25 -9.82 -0.20 0.69
N THR A 26 -10.33 0.98 1.07
CA THR A 26 -11.65 1.46 0.63
C THR A 26 -11.66 1.75 -0.86
N VAL A 27 -10.67 2.48 -1.37
CA VAL A 27 -10.53 2.77 -2.81
C VAL A 27 -10.38 1.48 -3.59
N SER A 28 -9.55 0.56 -3.11
CA SER A 28 -9.29 -0.71 -3.78
C SER A 28 -10.52 -1.60 -3.86
N LEU A 29 -11.26 -1.72 -2.76
CA LEU A 29 -12.48 -2.50 -2.70
C LEU A 29 -13.59 -1.87 -3.55
N ALA A 30 -13.76 -0.55 -3.47
CA ALA A 30 -14.76 0.17 -4.26
C ALA A 30 -14.50 0.04 -5.77
N ALA A 31 -13.24 0.25 -6.21
CA ALA A 31 -12.85 0.12 -7.60
C ALA A 31 -13.06 -1.32 -8.12
N SER A 32 -12.64 -2.32 -7.33
CA SER A 32 -12.78 -3.73 -7.71
C SER A 32 -14.25 -4.15 -7.80
N LEU A 33 -15.07 -3.78 -6.81
CA LEU A 33 -16.51 -4.10 -6.82
C LEU A 33 -17.24 -3.38 -7.95
N TYR A 34 -16.92 -2.10 -8.19
CA TYR A 34 -17.52 -1.36 -9.30
C TYR A 34 -17.20 -2.04 -10.65
N ALA A 35 -15.95 -2.38 -10.90
CA ALA A 35 -15.55 -3.07 -12.13
C ALA A 35 -16.19 -4.46 -12.27
N LEU A 36 -16.34 -5.21 -11.19
CA LEU A 36 -16.94 -6.55 -11.23
C LEU A 36 -18.46 -6.54 -11.40
N LEU A 37 -19.13 -5.47 -10.96
CA LEU A 37 -20.59 -5.33 -11.05
C LEU A 37 -21.05 -4.57 -12.30
N SER A 38 -20.20 -3.74 -12.89
CA SER A 38 -20.56 -2.88 -14.03
C SER A 38 -20.54 -3.59 -15.38
N SER A 39 -19.72 -4.63 -15.55
CA SER A 39 -19.63 -5.35 -16.83
C SER A 39 -20.20 -6.76 -16.73
N SER A 40 -21.08 -7.08 -17.68
CA SER A 40 -21.57 -8.44 -17.94
C SER A 40 -20.78 -9.15 -19.04
N ASN A 41 -19.80 -8.49 -19.66
CA ASN A 41 -18.99 -9.08 -20.71
C ASN A 41 -17.96 -10.03 -20.09
N ASP A 42 -18.05 -11.29 -20.47
CA ASP A 42 -17.03 -12.28 -20.16
C ASP A 42 -15.87 -12.09 -21.13
N CYS A 43 -14.87 -11.28 -20.76
CA CYS A 43 -13.53 -11.48 -21.30
C CYS A 43 -12.74 -12.41 -20.36
N GLU A 44 -12.02 -13.38 -20.95
CA GLU A 44 -11.12 -14.31 -20.26
C GLU A 44 -9.78 -13.67 -19.84
N ASP A 45 -9.70 -12.33 -19.74
CA ASP A 45 -8.45 -11.67 -19.37
C ASP A 45 -8.14 -11.79 -17.86
N PRO A 46 -6.86 -11.91 -17.49
CA PRO A 46 -6.43 -12.14 -16.11
C PRO A 46 -6.77 -10.97 -15.18
N VAL A 47 -7.05 -9.78 -15.73
CA VAL A 47 -7.44 -8.58 -14.97
C VAL A 47 -8.70 -8.83 -14.14
N ARG A 48 -9.70 -9.55 -14.67
CA ARG A 48 -10.93 -9.83 -13.91
C ARG A 48 -10.64 -10.75 -12.72
N ALA A 49 -9.89 -11.82 -12.93
CA ALA A 49 -9.47 -12.73 -11.86
C ALA A 49 -8.63 -11.99 -10.81
N TRP A 50 -7.75 -11.09 -11.26
CA TRP A 50 -6.93 -10.26 -10.39
C TRP A 50 -7.77 -9.33 -9.51
N LEU A 51 -8.81 -8.68 -10.06
CA LEU A 51 -9.75 -7.84 -9.31
C LEU A 51 -10.58 -8.65 -8.30
N ILE A 52 -10.99 -9.87 -8.64
CA ILE A 52 -11.72 -10.76 -7.72
C ILE A 52 -10.85 -11.09 -6.51
N VAL A 53 -9.61 -11.51 -6.76
CA VAL A 53 -8.67 -11.84 -5.68
C VAL A 53 -8.38 -10.59 -4.84
N GLN A 54 -8.16 -9.43 -5.47
CA GLN A 54 -7.97 -8.16 -4.76
C GLN A 54 -9.14 -7.86 -3.81
N ALA A 55 -10.38 -7.94 -4.30
CA ALA A 55 -11.59 -7.69 -3.50
C ALA A 55 -11.73 -8.67 -2.32
N SER A 56 -11.26 -9.91 -2.49
CA SER A 56 -11.32 -10.93 -1.43
C SER A 56 -10.22 -10.79 -0.38
N VAL A 57 -9.01 -10.38 -0.77
CA VAL A 57 -7.83 -10.39 0.10
C VAL A 57 -7.71 -9.10 0.91
N ILE A 58 -8.10 -7.94 0.35
CA ILE A 58 -8.03 -6.63 1.01
C ILE A 58 -8.73 -6.63 2.40
N PRO A 59 -9.97 -7.14 2.56
CA PRO A 59 -10.62 -7.21 3.88
C PRO A 59 -9.88 -8.11 4.86
N GLY A 60 -9.36 -9.24 4.39
CA GLY A 60 -8.59 -10.18 5.21
C GLY A 60 -7.30 -9.58 5.73
N LEU A 61 -6.55 -8.88 4.87
CA LEU A 61 -5.35 -8.15 5.26
C LEU A 61 -5.66 -7.06 6.29
N LEU A 62 -6.82 -6.40 6.21
CA LEU A 62 -7.22 -5.35 7.16
C LEU A 62 -7.46 -5.91 8.54
N LEU A 63 -8.13 -7.06 8.62
CA LEU A 63 -8.29 -7.76 9.89
C LEU A 63 -6.92 -8.19 10.45
N ILE A 64 -6.06 -8.80 9.63
CA ILE A 64 -4.72 -9.22 10.08
C ILE A 64 -3.92 -8.02 10.60
N TYR A 65 -3.97 -6.86 9.93
CA TYR A 65 -3.33 -5.64 10.41
C TYR A 65 -3.90 -5.14 11.73
N LEU A 66 -5.22 -5.14 11.89
CA LEU A 66 -5.86 -4.70 13.13
C LEU A 66 -5.47 -5.59 14.33
N PHE A 67 -5.38 -6.91 14.13
CA PHE A 67 -5.03 -7.85 15.20
C PHE A 67 -3.53 -7.97 15.46
N THR A 68 -2.71 -7.98 14.40
CA THR A 68 -1.28 -8.32 14.49
C THR A 68 -0.36 -7.20 14.00
N LYS A 69 -0.85 -5.95 13.94
CA LYS A 69 -0.17 -4.67 13.62
C LYS A 69 1.15 -4.79 12.85
N ARG A 70 2.25 -5.16 13.52
CA ARG A 70 3.59 -5.30 12.90
C ARG A 70 3.63 -6.38 11.81
N ILE A 71 3.08 -7.56 12.08
CA ILE A 71 3.04 -8.69 11.14
C ILE A 71 2.11 -8.34 9.99
N GLY A 72 0.92 -7.81 10.30
CA GLY A 72 -0.03 -7.41 9.28
C GLY A 72 0.48 -6.31 8.35
N LEU A 73 1.27 -5.35 8.84
CA LEU A 73 1.89 -4.32 7.98
C LEU A 73 2.87 -4.93 6.98
N ALA A 74 3.71 -5.87 7.44
CA ALA A 74 4.66 -6.55 6.57
C ALA A 74 3.96 -7.36 5.47
N PHE A 75 2.90 -8.10 5.83
CA PHE A 75 2.06 -8.81 4.85
C PHE A 75 1.36 -7.85 3.88
N TRP A 76 0.87 -6.70 4.36
CA TRP A 76 0.25 -5.68 3.51
C TRP A 76 1.22 -5.17 2.46
N ILE A 77 2.44 -4.81 2.87
CA ILE A 77 3.47 -4.30 1.96
C ILE A 77 3.84 -5.37 0.94
N LEU A 78 4.08 -6.61 1.38
CA LEU A 78 4.38 -7.73 0.48
C LEU A 78 3.27 -7.96 -0.54
N PHE A 79 2.01 -7.89 -0.09
CA PHE A 79 0.86 -8.01 -0.98
C PHE A 79 0.82 -6.86 -1.98
N CYS A 80 0.91 -5.59 -1.55
CA CYS A 80 0.94 -4.45 -2.47
C CYS A 80 2.08 -4.57 -3.50
N VAL A 81 3.29 -4.97 -3.10
CA VAL A 81 4.42 -5.14 -4.04
C VAL A 81 4.12 -6.22 -5.08
N THR A 82 3.78 -7.42 -4.61
CA THR A 82 3.58 -8.58 -5.50
C THR A 82 2.36 -8.38 -6.40
N TRP A 83 1.28 -7.86 -5.84
CA TRP A 83 0.02 -7.72 -6.54
C TRP A 83 -0.01 -6.53 -7.50
N ALA A 84 0.65 -5.41 -7.16
CA ALA A 84 0.83 -4.30 -8.09
C ALA A 84 1.73 -4.70 -9.28
N ALA A 85 2.79 -5.49 -9.04
CA ALA A 85 3.64 -6.00 -10.12
C ALA A 85 2.86 -6.92 -11.07
N LEU A 86 2.07 -7.85 -10.54
CA LEU A 86 1.20 -8.72 -11.34
C LEU A 86 0.13 -7.92 -12.10
N GLY A 87 -0.55 -7.00 -11.41
CA GLY A 87 -1.55 -6.13 -12.02
C GLY A 87 -0.98 -5.30 -13.16
N THR A 88 0.24 -4.77 -12.99
CA THR A 88 0.94 -4.01 -14.04
C THR A 88 1.24 -4.89 -15.25
N SER A 89 1.71 -6.13 -15.05
CA SER A 89 1.98 -7.04 -16.18
C SER A 89 0.73 -7.41 -16.96
N TRP A 90 -0.43 -7.51 -16.29
CA TRP A 90 -1.70 -7.91 -16.91
C TRP A 90 -2.50 -6.74 -17.49
N ALA A 91 -2.36 -5.54 -16.90
CA ALA A 91 -3.06 -4.36 -17.37
C ALA A 91 -2.38 -3.70 -18.59
N ILE A 92 -1.06 -3.91 -18.79
CA ILE A 92 -0.31 -3.33 -19.91
C ILE A 92 -0.47 -4.15 -21.19
N ASP A 93 -0.52 -5.48 -21.09
CA ASP A 93 -0.56 -6.40 -22.25
C ASP A 93 -1.98 -6.95 -22.52
N GLY A 94 -3.03 -6.29 -22.03
CA GLY A 94 -4.39 -6.80 -22.15
C GLY A 94 -5.05 -6.50 -23.50
N ASP A 95 -5.32 -7.54 -24.28
CA ASP A 95 -5.99 -7.43 -25.59
C ASP A 95 -7.51 -7.15 -25.47
N CYS A 96 -8.15 -7.38 -24.30
CA CYS A 96 -9.56 -7.06 -24.07
C CYS A 96 -9.81 -5.68 -23.42
N SER A 97 -8.90 -4.71 -23.54
CA SER A 97 -9.11 -3.40 -22.92
C SER A 97 -10.42 -2.72 -23.37
N ASP A 98 -10.85 -2.98 -24.60
CA ASP A 98 -12.05 -2.40 -25.21
C ASP A 98 -13.35 -3.12 -24.78
N ASP A 99 -13.26 -4.41 -24.44
CA ASP A 99 -14.41 -5.24 -24.02
C ASP A 99 -14.68 -5.17 -22.52
N TYR A 100 -13.65 -4.78 -21.73
CA TYR A 100 -13.76 -4.63 -20.27
C TYR A 100 -13.14 -3.31 -19.73
N PRO A 101 -13.53 -2.13 -20.26
CA PRO A 101 -12.86 -0.86 -19.99
C PRO A 101 -12.92 -0.44 -18.50
N GLU A 102 -14.00 -0.75 -17.80
CA GLU A 102 -14.14 -0.45 -16.37
C GLU A 102 -13.16 -1.26 -15.52
N GLY A 103 -12.87 -2.49 -15.94
CA GLY A 103 -11.88 -3.37 -15.30
C GLY A 103 -10.45 -2.83 -15.42
N TYR A 104 -10.05 -2.43 -16.62
CA TYR A 104 -8.73 -1.85 -16.86
C TYR A 104 -8.58 -0.49 -16.16
N THR A 105 -9.64 0.31 -16.12
CA THR A 105 -9.65 1.56 -15.36
C THR A 105 -9.47 1.31 -13.87
N ALA A 106 -10.24 0.37 -13.30
CA ALA A 106 -10.10 -0.01 -11.90
C ALA A 106 -8.68 -0.56 -11.60
N ALA A 107 -8.14 -1.40 -12.48
CA ALA A 107 -6.79 -1.91 -12.36
C ALA A 107 -5.74 -0.80 -12.37
N GLY A 108 -5.86 0.17 -13.27
CA GLY A 108 -4.99 1.35 -13.29
C GLY A 108 -5.04 2.15 -11.99
N VAL A 109 -6.24 2.42 -11.46
CA VAL A 109 -6.42 3.11 -10.17
C VAL A 109 -5.76 2.34 -9.02
N LEU A 110 -5.95 1.03 -8.98
CA LEU A 110 -5.37 0.15 -7.98
C LEU A 110 -3.84 0.16 -8.03
N ILE A 111 -3.26 -0.03 -9.22
CA ILE A 111 -1.82 -0.03 -9.46
C ILE A 111 -1.19 1.30 -9.01
N ILE A 112 -1.78 2.43 -9.40
CA ILE A 112 -1.31 3.77 -9.01
C ILE A 112 -1.38 3.94 -7.49
N THR A 113 -2.47 3.49 -6.87
CA THR A 113 -2.66 3.60 -5.42
C THR A 113 -1.62 2.77 -4.67
N ASP A 114 -1.38 1.54 -5.10
CA ASP A 114 -0.40 0.65 -4.48
C ASP A 114 1.03 1.17 -4.65
N TYR A 115 1.42 1.64 -5.85
CA TYR A 115 2.74 2.24 -6.05
C TYR A 115 2.93 3.55 -5.29
N THR A 116 1.89 4.36 -5.15
CA THR A 116 1.95 5.59 -4.34
C THR A 116 2.22 5.27 -2.87
N LEU A 117 1.53 4.24 -2.34
CA LEU A 117 1.75 3.77 -0.97
C LEU A 117 3.18 3.25 -0.78
N LEU A 118 3.67 2.43 -1.70
CA LEU A 118 5.03 1.89 -1.66
C LEU A 118 6.09 3.01 -1.75
N GLY A 119 5.87 3.99 -2.63
CA GLY A 119 6.74 5.17 -2.74
C GLY A 119 6.81 5.96 -1.45
N PHE A 120 5.68 6.14 -0.76
CA PHE A 120 5.65 6.81 0.54
C PHE A 120 6.39 6.02 1.63
N VAL A 121 6.24 4.68 1.66
CA VAL A 121 6.98 3.80 2.58
C VAL A 121 8.49 3.89 2.36
N VAL A 122 8.94 3.83 1.10
CA VAL A 122 10.36 3.94 0.75
C VAL A 122 10.92 5.32 1.13
N ALA A 123 10.20 6.40 0.79
CA ALA A 123 10.61 7.75 1.13
C ALA A 123 10.74 7.95 2.65
N ALA A 124 9.76 7.49 3.43
CA ALA A 124 9.80 7.54 4.89
C ALA A 124 11.00 6.75 5.45
N GLY A 125 11.28 5.57 4.88
CA GLY A 125 12.45 4.76 5.23
C GLY A 125 13.77 5.48 4.95
N CYS A 126 13.91 6.13 3.80
CA CYS A 126 15.10 6.91 3.45
C CYS A 126 15.30 8.10 4.39
N VAL A 127 14.24 8.88 4.68
CA VAL A 127 14.31 10.02 5.60
C VAL A 127 14.74 9.56 7.00
N PHE A 128 14.18 8.46 7.49
CA PHE A 128 14.55 7.88 8.78
C PHE A 128 16.02 7.43 8.80
N GLY A 129 16.46 6.71 7.74
CA GLY A 129 17.84 6.26 7.61
C GLY A 129 18.85 7.40 7.61
N ILE A 130 18.60 8.45 6.82
CA ILE A 130 19.45 9.65 6.78
C ILE A 130 19.51 10.32 8.16
N SER A 131 18.36 10.44 8.84
CA SER A 131 18.29 11.05 10.17
C SER A 131 19.12 10.27 11.21
N VAL A 132 19.09 8.94 11.16
CA VAL A 132 19.90 8.08 12.03
C VAL A 132 21.40 8.26 11.75
N CYS A 133 21.80 8.29 10.47
CA CYS A 133 23.20 8.51 10.10
C CYS A 133 23.73 9.86 10.58
N ILE A 134 22.94 10.93 10.42
CA ILE A 134 23.30 12.27 10.92
C ILE A 134 23.42 12.26 12.45
N GLY A 135 22.46 11.64 13.15
CA GLY A 135 22.48 11.54 14.60
C GLY A 135 23.71 10.80 15.13
N GLN A 136 24.12 9.72 14.47
CA GLN A 136 25.32 8.97 14.84
C GLN A 136 26.60 9.79 14.62
N GLY A 137 26.71 10.55 13.52
CA GLY A 137 27.87 11.42 13.28
C GLY A 137 27.99 12.55 14.31
N LEU A 138 26.87 13.16 14.69
CA LEU A 138 26.86 14.20 15.74
C LEU A 138 27.22 13.63 17.13
N LEU A 139 26.82 12.39 17.41
CA LEU A 139 27.19 11.70 18.66
C LEU A 139 28.69 11.37 18.71
N SER A 140 29.28 10.91 17.58
CA SER A 140 30.71 10.62 17.53
C SER A 140 31.57 11.87 17.69
N GLU A 141 31.20 12.99 17.05
CA GLU A 141 31.91 14.26 17.25
C GLU A 141 31.80 14.78 18.69
N TYR A 142 30.65 14.58 19.35
CA TYR A 142 30.46 15.01 20.74
C TYR A 142 31.33 14.22 21.73
N GLU A 143 31.55 12.92 21.49
CA GLU A 143 32.45 12.10 22.31
C GLU A 143 33.92 12.45 22.10
N GLU A 144 34.33 12.88 20.91
CA GLU A 144 35.72 13.28 20.62
C GLU A 144 36.12 14.64 21.24
N VAL A 145 35.15 15.52 21.50
CA VAL A 145 35.38 16.87 22.05
C VAL A 145 35.33 16.88 23.60
N LYS A 146 34.96 15.76 24.23
CA LYS A 146 34.75 15.64 25.68
C LYS A 146 35.89 14.92 26.40
#